data_AF-A0A1D6N908-F1
#
_entry.id   AF-A0A1D6N908-F1
#
_cell.length_a   1.000
_cell.length_b   1.000
_cell.length_c   1.000
_cell.angle_alpha   90.00
_cell.angle_beta   90.00
_cell.angle_gamma   90.00
#
_symmetry.space_group_name_H-M   'P 1'
#
loop_
_entity.id
_entity.type
_entity.pdbx_description
1 polymer ?
#
loop_
_entity_poly.entity_id
_entity_poly.type
_entity_poly.pdbx_seq_one_letter_code
_entity_poly.pdbx_strand_id
1 'polypeptide(L)'
;MIYQLDLPQILEDEYGGWLSPMVVEDFTAYADVCFREFGDRVSHWTTLDEVNVAAIGSYDNGQIAPGRCSDPFGTKKCTVGNSSVEPYIAAHNMLLAHASATRLYREKYQVSNLVPENITCILTLVLYCFFFS
;
A
#
# COMPACT_ATOMS: atom_id res chain seq x y z
N MET A 1 1.22 9.00 -8.43
CA MET A 1 0.99 8.05 -7.33
C MET A 1 0.50 6.75 -7.94
N ILE A 2 1.00 5.59 -7.51
CA ILE A 2 0.67 4.30 -8.12
C ILE A 2 -0.65 3.75 -7.56
N TYR A 3 -0.87 3.88 -6.25
CA TYR A 3 -2.05 3.35 -5.56
C TYR A 3 -2.60 4.32 -4.51
N GLN A 4 -3.92 4.44 -4.47
CA GLN A 4 -4.65 5.30 -3.54
C GLN A 4 -5.97 4.65 -3.11
N LEU A 5 -5.86 3.58 -2.30
CA LEU A 5 -7.01 2.86 -1.71
C LEU A 5 -7.94 2.19 -2.73
N ASP A 6 -7.43 1.91 -3.92
CA ASP A 6 -8.15 1.38 -5.08
C ASP A 6 -7.72 -0.05 -5.44
N LEU A 7 -7.55 -0.91 -4.42
CA LEU A 7 -7.16 -2.30 -4.63
C LEU A 7 -8.24 -3.00 -5.49
N PRO A 8 -7.87 -3.69 -6.58
CA PRO A 8 -8.83 -4.44 -7.37
C PRO A 8 -9.60 -5.44 -6.49
N GLN A 9 -10.93 -5.38 -6.53
CA GLN A 9 -11.81 -6.22 -5.70
C GLN A 9 -11.50 -7.71 -5.85
N ILE A 10 -11.09 -8.15 -7.04
CA ILE A 10 -10.74 -9.55 -7.30
C ILE A 10 -9.59 -10.05 -6.40
N LEU A 11 -8.63 -9.20 -6.05
CA LEU A 11 -7.51 -9.58 -5.18
C LEU A 11 -7.95 -9.71 -3.71
N GLU A 12 -8.93 -8.91 -3.31
CA GLU A 12 -9.61 -9.07 -2.01
C GLU A 12 -10.38 -10.40 -1.98
N ASP A 13 -11.11 -10.72 -3.04
CA ASP A 13 -11.93 -11.93 -3.13
C ASP A 13 -11.07 -13.21 -3.22
N GLU A 14 -9.95 -13.19 -3.94
CA GLU A 14 -9.09 -14.35 -4.16
C GLU A 14 -8.25 -14.72 -2.93
N TYR A 15 -7.66 -13.72 -2.25
CA TYR A 15 -6.71 -13.99 -1.18
C TYR A 15 -6.78 -13.00 -0.01
N GLY A 16 -7.76 -12.10 0.05
CA GLY A 16 -7.90 -11.12 1.12
C GLY A 16 -6.97 -9.91 0.98
N GLY A 17 -6.55 -9.61 -0.24
CA GLY A 17 -5.88 -8.36 -0.58
C GLY A 17 -4.65 -8.08 0.28
N TRP A 18 -4.66 -6.97 1.02
CA TRP A 18 -3.51 -6.56 1.84
C TRP A 18 -3.22 -7.50 3.02
N LEU A 19 -4.11 -8.43 3.36
CA LEU A 19 -3.85 -9.45 4.38
C LEU A 19 -2.99 -10.61 3.89
N SER A 20 -2.76 -10.73 2.58
CA SER A 20 -1.92 -11.78 1.99
C SER A 20 -0.57 -11.23 1.51
N PRO A 21 0.54 -11.97 1.68
CA PRO A 21 1.82 -11.58 1.11
C PRO A 21 1.82 -11.61 -0.43
N MET A 22 0.87 -12.30 -1.08
CA MET A 22 0.75 -12.34 -2.55
C MET A 22 0.57 -10.95 -3.16
N VAL A 23 -0.07 -10.03 -2.43
CA VAL A 23 -0.27 -8.64 -2.87
C VAL A 23 1.02 -7.91 -3.21
N VAL A 24 2.15 -8.31 -2.61
CA VAL A 24 3.46 -7.71 -2.86
C VAL A 24 3.90 -7.96 -4.29
N GLU A 25 3.71 -9.18 -4.80
CA GLU A 25 4.07 -9.55 -6.17
C GLU A 25 3.16 -8.85 -7.18
N ASP A 26 1.85 -8.87 -6.95
CA ASP A 26 0.87 -8.24 -7.84
C ASP A 26 1.04 -6.71 -7.89
N PHE A 27 1.28 -6.07 -6.74
CA PHE A 27 1.61 -4.64 -6.69
C PHE A 27 2.91 -4.33 -7.42
N THR A 28 3.93 -5.18 -7.28
CA THR A 28 5.22 -4.99 -7.98
C THR A 28 5.04 -5.11 -9.49
N ALA A 29 4.23 -6.07 -9.96
CA ALA A 29 3.92 -6.23 -11.38
C ALA A 29 3.14 -5.03 -11.94
N TYR A 30 2.16 -4.52 -11.18
CA TYR A 30 1.43 -3.30 -11.55
C TYR A 30 2.36 -2.09 -11.63
N ALA A 31 3.24 -1.90 -10.63
CA ALA A 31 4.24 -0.84 -10.64
C ALA A 31 5.20 -0.96 -11.84
N ASP A 32 5.61 -2.17 -12.23
CA ASP A 32 6.45 -2.40 -13.41
C ASP A 32 5.80 -1.85 -14.68
N VAL A 33 4.50 -2.13 -14.87
CA VAL A 33 3.73 -1.61 -16.00
C VAL A 33 3.69 -0.08 -15.94
N CYS A 34 3.37 0.52 -14.79
CA CYS A 34 3.35 1.97 -14.65
C CYS A 34 4.69 2.62 -15.01
N PHE A 35 5.80 2.09 -14.49
CA PHE A 35 7.14 2.59 -14.79
C PHE A 35 7.49 2.45 -16.27
N ARG A 36 7.12 1.34 -16.90
CA ARG A 36 7.37 1.11 -18.33
C ARG A 36 6.60 2.07 -19.22
N GLU A 37 5.31 2.25 -18.97
CA GLU A 37 4.40 2.98 -19.87
C GLU A 37 4.44 4.50 -19.67
N PHE A 38 4.81 4.96 -18.46
CA PHE A 38 4.78 6.40 -18.12
C PHE A 38 6.11 6.95 -17.63
N GLY A 39 7.13 6.11 -17.42
CA GLY A 39 8.44 6.56 -16.91
C GLY A 39 9.17 7.54 -17.83
N ASP A 40 8.82 7.58 -19.12
CA ASP A 40 9.34 8.54 -20.09
C ASP A 40 8.94 10.00 -19.78
N ARG A 41 7.79 10.20 -19.12
CA ARG A 41 7.21 11.51 -18.80
C ARG A 41 7.14 11.79 -17.31
N VAL A 42 6.99 10.74 -16.50
CA VAL A 42 6.83 10.84 -15.05
C VAL A 42 8.19 10.65 -14.38
N SER A 43 8.74 11.74 -13.89
CA SER A 43 10.03 11.78 -13.21
C SER A 43 9.97 11.55 -11.70
N HIS A 44 8.76 11.58 -11.11
CA HIS A 44 8.55 11.47 -9.67
C HIS A 44 7.44 10.49 -9.38
N TRP A 45 7.73 9.52 -8.52
CA TRP A 45 6.80 8.44 -8.20
C TRP A 45 6.55 8.37 -6.70
N THR A 46 5.28 8.18 -6.36
CA THR A 46 4.81 7.82 -5.02
C THR A 46 4.14 6.47 -5.13
N THR A 47 4.59 5.47 -4.38
CA THR A 47 4.05 4.09 -4.53
C THR A 47 2.71 3.95 -3.82
N LEU A 48 2.69 4.18 -2.50
CA LEU A 48 1.50 4.07 -1.65
C LEU A 48 1.27 5.39 -0.92
N ASP A 49 0.01 5.73 -0.73
CA ASP A 49 -0.43 6.88 0.06
C ASP A 49 -0.92 6.45 1.45
N GLU A 50 -0.65 7.27 2.46
CA GLU A 50 -1.17 7.17 3.83
C GLU A 50 -1.38 5.75 4.38
N VAL A 51 -0.35 4.90 4.31
CA VAL A 51 -0.41 3.48 4.71
C VAL A 51 -0.98 3.27 6.13
N ASN A 52 -0.70 4.19 7.05
CA ASN A 52 -1.27 4.19 8.40
C ASN A 52 -2.79 4.41 8.40
N VAL A 53 -3.28 5.39 7.64
CA VAL A 53 -4.71 5.68 7.50
C VAL A 53 -5.41 4.54 6.78
N ALA A 54 -4.78 4.00 5.73
CA ALA A 54 -5.27 2.84 5.00
C ALA A 54 -5.44 1.63 5.94
N ALA A 55 -4.41 1.28 6.71
CA ALA A 55 -4.44 0.12 7.61
C ALA A 55 -5.51 0.27 8.71
N ILE A 56 -5.55 1.42 9.38
CA ILE A 56 -6.52 1.68 10.47
C ILE A 56 -7.95 1.76 9.90
N GLY A 57 -8.15 2.56 8.86
CA GLY A 57 -9.46 2.77 8.24
C GLY A 57 -10.05 1.48 7.67
N SER A 58 -9.22 0.60 7.13
CA SER A 58 -9.68 -0.58 6.39
C SER A 58 -9.80 -1.85 7.25
N TYR A 59 -8.97 -1.97 8.30
CA TYR A 59 -8.81 -3.20 9.09
C TYR A 59 -8.94 -3.03 10.61
N ASP A 60 -9.01 -1.80 11.13
CA ASP A 60 -9.23 -1.55 12.57
C ASP A 60 -10.64 -1.00 12.84
N ASN A 61 -11.00 0.12 12.23
CA ASN A 61 -12.27 0.80 12.48
C ASN A 61 -13.34 0.52 11.40
N GLY A 62 -12.94 -0.09 10.28
CA GLY A 62 -13.80 -0.53 9.19
C GLY A 62 -14.49 0.57 8.38
N GLN A 63 -14.00 1.81 8.42
CA GLN A 63 -14.55 2.97 7.68
C GLN A 63 -14.23 2.93 6.17
N ILE A 64 -13.07 2.41 5.80
CA ILE A 64 -12.57 2.33 4.43
C ILE A 64 -12.70 0.89 3.94
N ALA A 65 -12.92 0.66 2.65
CA ALA A 65 -12.94 -0.69 2.09
C ALA A 65 -11.62 -1.45 2.39
N PRO A 66 -11.65 -2.76 2.69
CA PRO A 66 -12.82 -3.65 2.69
C PRO A 66 -13.73 -3.52 3.93
N GLY A 67 -13.36 -2.70 4.90
CA GLY A 67 -14.21 -2.36 6.03
C GLY A 67 -14.31 -3.47 7.07
N ARG A 68 -13.17 -4.11 7.36
CA ARG A 68 -13.01 -5.18 8.34
C ARG A 68 -12.67 -4.59 9.70
N CYS A 69 -13.26 -5.15 10.77
CA CYS A 69 -12.97 -4.74 12.14
C CYS A 69 -13.49 -5.73 13.19
N SER A 70 -13.09 -5.55 14.45
CA SER A 70 -13.64 -6.29 15.59
C SER A 70 -14.85 -5.57 16.22
N ASP A 71 -15.91 -6.30 16.53
CA ASP A 71 -17.01 -5.79 17.38
C ASP A 71 -16.55 -5.72 18.85
N PRO A 72 -16.94 -4.69 19.64
CA PRO A 72 -17.79 -3.55 19.30
C PRO A 72 -17.02 -2.28 18.86
N PHE A 73 -15.75 -2.39 18.49
CA PHE A 73 -14.84 -1.24 18.33
C PHE A 73 -14.88 -0.57 16.94
N GLY A 74 -15.59 -1.18 16.00
CA GLY A 74 -15.83 -0.65 14.67
C GLY A 74 -16.71 0.60 14.62
N THR A 75 -16.59 1.36 13.53
CA THR A 75 -17.55 2.43 13.19
C THR A 75 -18.91 1.91 12.74
N LYS A 76 -18.99 0.62 12.46
CA LYS A 76 -20.19 -0.16 12.18
C LYS A 76 -20.11 -1.48 12.95
N LYS A 77 -21.23 -2.19 13.04
CA LYS A 77 -21.25 -3.56 13.56
C LYS A 77 -20.48 -4.47 12.60
N CYS A 78 -19.21 -4.73 12.88
CA CYS A 78 -18.39 -5.63 12.10
C CYS A 78 -18.66 -7.07 12.49
N THR A 79 -18.89 -7.92 11.50
CA THR A 79 -19.06 -9.36 11.68
C THR A 79 -17.82 -10.15 11.27
N VAL A 80 -16.83 -9.47 10.69
CA VAL A 80 -15.60 -10.05 10.15
C VAL A 80 -14.44 -9.10 10.38
N GLY A 81 -13.27 -9.67 10.65
CA GLY A 81 -12.04 -8.93 10.90
C GLY A 81 -11.43 -9.23 12.26
N ASN A 82 -10.22 -8.74 12.48
CA ASN A 82 -9.56 -8.74 13.78
C ASN A 82 -8.67 -7.49 13.90
N SER A 83 -9.24 -6.45 14.53
CA SER A 83 -8.61 -5.15 14.75
C SER A 83 -7.27 -5.23 15.51
N SER A 84 -7.01 -6.29 16.27
CA SER A 84 -5.76 -6.44 17.03
C SER A 84 -4.59 -6.96 16.18
N VAL A 85 -4.83 -7.47 14.97
CA VAL A 85 -3.79 -8.10 14.14
C VAL A 85 -3.82 -7.65 12.68
N GLU A 86 -5.01 -7.52 12.07
CA GLU A 86 -5.17 -7.24 10.64
C GLU A 86 -4.55 -5.91 10.19
N PRO A 87 -4.65 -4.79 10.95
CA PRO A 87 -3.99 -3.54 10.58
C PRO A 87 -2.47 -3.69 10.44
N TYR A 88 -1.85 -4.47 11.31
CA TYR A 88 -0.39 -4.69 11.29
C TYR A 88 0.03 -5.56 10.12
N ILE A 89 -0.74 -6.59 9.79
CA ILE A 89 -0.49 -7.45 8.63
C ILE A 89 -0.61 -6.63 7.34
N ALA A 90 -1.69 -5.85 7.21
CA ALA A 90 -1.90 -4.98 6.05
C ALA A 90 -0.78 -3.95 5.90
N ALA A 91 -0.44 -3.23 6.96
CA ALA A 91 0.64 -2.26 6.95
C ALA A 91 2.00 -2.91 6.60
N HIS A 92 2.27 -4.11 7.12
CA HIS A 92 3.50 -4.85 6.81
C HIS A 92 3.60 -5.19 5.32
N ASN A 93 2.54 -5.75 4.74
CA ASN A 93 2.52 -6.08 3.31
C ASN A 93 2.58 -4.84 2.42
N MET A 94 1.92 -3.74 2.81
CA MET A 94 2.06 -2.44 2.14
C MET A 94 3.52 -1.95 2.13
N LEU A 95 4.22 -2.05 3.27
CA LEU A 95 5.64 -1.69 3.35
C LEU A 95 6.54 -2.58 2.48
N LEU A 96 6.27 -3.89 2.45
CA LEU A 96 7.00 -4.81 1.57
C LEU A 96 6.73 -4.54 0.09
N ALA A 97 5.48 -4.26 -0.28
CA ALA A 97 5.08 -3.89 -1.64
C ALA A 97 5.79 -2.60 -2.10
N HIS A 98 5.84 -1.59 -1.23
CA HIS A 98 6.62 -0.39 -1.46
C HIS A 98 8.11 -0.70 -1.69
N ALA A 99 8.73 -1.47 -0.79
CA ALA A 99 10.15 -1.81 -0.89
C ALA A 99 10.46 -2.58 -2.18
N SER A 100 9.60 -3.52 -2.56
CA SER A 100 9.72 -4.32 -3.78
C SER A 100 9.63 -3.45 -5.04
N ALA A 101 8.60 -2.60 -5.16
CA ALA A 101 8.45 -1.69 -6.28
C ALA A 101 9.61 -0.67 -6.39
N THR A 102 10.10 -0.18 -5.25
CA THR A 102 11.24 0.75 -5.22
C THR A 102 12.53 0.10 -5.66
N ARG A 103 12.78 -1.13 -5.22
CA ARG A 103 13.92 -1.92 -5.68
C ARG A 103 13.85 -2.15 -7.19
N LEU A 104 12.69 -2.57 -7.70
CA LEU A 104 12.46 -2.75 -9.14
C LEU A 104 12.79 -1.48 -9.93
N TYR A 105 12.27 -0.33 -9.49
CA TYR A 105 12.57 0.95 -10.14
C TYR A 105 14.06 1.27 -10.16
N ARG A 106 14.73 1.14 -9.02
CA ARG A 106 16.17 1.42 -8.90
C ARG A 106 16.98 0.54 -9.84
N GLU A 107 16.71 -0.76 -9.86
CA GLU A 107 17.49 -1.73 -10.62
C GLU A 107 17.22 -1.66 -12.13
N LYS A 108 15.97 -1.41 -12.54
CA LYS A 108 15.56 -1.50 -13.95
C LYS A 108 15.42 -0.14 -14.66
N TYR A 109 14.96 0.89 -13.94
CA TYR A 109 14.55 2.17 -14.53
C TYR A 109 15.46 3.36 -14.15
N GLN A 110 16.15 3.31 -13.00
CA GLN A 110 17.09 4.35 -12.59
C GLN A 110 18.49 4.15 -13.20
N VAL A 111 18.97 2.90 -13.31
CA VAL A 111 20.28 2.59 -13.94
C VAL A 111 20.32 2.97 -15.43
N SER A 112 19.17 3.05 -16.09
CA SER A 112 19.06 3.34 -17.52
C SER A 112 19.12 4.84 -17.87
N ASN A 113 19.34 5.76 -16.91
CA ASN A 113 19.31 7.22 -17.11
C ASN A 113 18.00 7.75 -17.74
N LEU A 114 16.92 6.95 -17.73
CA LEU A 114 15.64 7.32 -18.34
C LEU A 114 14.77 8.18 -17.42
N VAL A 115 15.04 8.20 -16.11
CA VAL A 115 14.22 8.91 -15.12
C VAL A 115 15.07 9.54 -14.00
N PRO A 116 14.86 10.81 -13.62
CA PRO A 116 15.52 11.43 -12.48
C PRO A 116 15.31 10.67 -11.15
N GLU A 117 16.22 10.88 -10.20
CA GLU A 117 16.39 10.12 -8.95
C GLU A 117 15.27 10.23 -7.89
N ASN A 118 13.98 10.29 -8.21
CA ASN A 118 12.97 10.64 -7.20
C ASN A 118 11.78 9.65 -7.12
N ILE A 119 12.03 8.44 -6.60
CA ILE A 119 10.97 7.75 -5.85
C ILE A 119 10.95 8.36 -4.45
N THR A 120 9.95 9.19 -4.19
CA THR A 120 9.60 9.60 -2.84
C THR A 120 8.50 8.68 -2.37
N CYS A 121 8.74 7.91 -1.32
CA CYS A 121 7.69 7.12 -0.73
C CYS A 121 7.44 7.41 0.74
N ILE A 122 6.16 7.23 1.05
CA ILE A 122 5.46 7.37 2.30
C ILE A 122 5.38 8.82 2.75
N LEU A 123 4.35 9.51 2.27
CA LEU A 123 4.03 10.87 2.72
C LEU A 123 3.59 10.92 4.20
N THR A 124 3.59 9.80 4.95
CA THR A 124 2.98 9.77 6.29
C THR A 124 3.50 8.72 7.29
N LEU A 125 4.68 8.07 7.11
CA LEU A 125 5.30 7.31 8.22
C LEU A 125 6.45 8.03 8.91
N VAL A 126 7.24 8.85 8.20
CA VAL A 126 8.39 9.51 8.84
C VAL A 126 7.96 10.68 9.74
N LEU A 127 6.80 11.30 9.48
CA LEU A 127 6.31 12.40 10.33
C LEU A 127 5.46 11.93 11.51
N TYR A 128 4.61 10.90 11.37
CA TYR A 128 3.71 10.52 12.48
C TYR A 128 4.34 9.61 13.54
N CYS A 129 5.31 8.75 13.20
CA CYS A 129 6.03 7.98 14.21
C CYS A 129 7.01 8.82 15.06
N PHE A 130 7.35 10.05 14.64
CA PHE A 130 8.27 10.93 15.37
C PHE A 130 7.64 12.17 16.03
N PHE A 131 6.37 12.50 15.75
CA PHE A 131 5.74 13.71 16.30
C PHE A 131 4.56 13.50 17.25
N PHE A 132 4.14 12.26 17.52
CA PHE A 132 3.06 11.98 18.49
C PHE A 132 3.39 10.81 19.44
N SER A 133 4.55 10.87 20.09
CA SER A 133 4.82 10.10 21.31
C SER A 133 5.36 10.99 22.42
#